data_AF-A0A1M7AG70-F1
#
_entry.id   AF-A0A1M7AG70-F1
#
_cell.length_a   1.000
_cell.length_b   1.000
_cell.length_c   1.000
_cell.angle_alpha   90.00
_cell.angle_beta   90.00
_cell.angle_gamma   90.00
#
_symmetry.space_group_name_H-M   'P 1'
#
loop_
_entity.id
_entity.type
_entity.pdbx_description
1 polymer ?
#
loop_
_entity_poly.entity_id
_entity_poly.type
_entity_poly.pdbx_seq_one_letter_code
_entity_poly.pdbx_strand_id
1 'polypeptide(L)'
;MILDKYFKRPFLWDSSFAVLFTILGYLLVYKQIIIIPKIDDCISITTDVINISLTMSGFILTLLTVLITFKGGSKINKLEIDSKETLFDLFFATGLYHETVRHLKNCIKSLIIVAIIGFTVKIFCPETFKPNIFYFNIFGFTIIMMTISRCLLILEKIMDLQKENDENQNL
;
A
#
# COMPACT_ATOMS: atom_id res chain seq x y z
N MET A 1 14.15 -4.25 13.46
CA MET A 1 14.12 -3.08 14.38
C MET A 1 13.53 -1.81 13.76
N ILE A 2 13.96 -1.33 12.58
CA ILE A 2 13.29 -0.18 11.88
C ILE A 2 11.98 -0.60 11.19
N LEU A 3 11.98 -1.79 10.58
CA LEU A 3 10.81 -2.36 9.87
C LEU A 3 9.64 -2.60 10.83
N ASP A 4 9.91 -3.15 12.02
CA ASP A 4 8.88 -3.48 13.02
C ASP A 4 8.13 -2.24 13.53
N LYS A 5 8.84 -1.11 13.65
CA LYS A 5 8.24 0.18 14.06
C LYS A 5 7.39 0.79 12.95
N TYR A 6 7.77 0.57 11.69
CA TYR A 6 7.00 0.99 10.51
C TYR A 6 5.71 0.17 10.38
N PHE A 7 5.79 -1.16 10.51
CA PHE A 7 4.62 -2.04 10.45
C PHE A 7 3.65 -1.84 11.63
N LYS A 8 4.10 -1.34 12.79
CA LYS A 8 3.21 -1.08 13.94
C LYS A 8 2.13 -0.02 13.67
N ARG A 9 2.43 1.01 12.87
CA ARG A 9 1.47 2.06 12.44
C ARG A 9 1.75 2.54 11.01
N PRO A 10 1.50 1.71 9.99
CA PRO A 10 1.96 1.95 8.63
C PRO A 10 1.37 3.22 8.01
N PHE A 11 0.09 3.46 8.27
CA PHE A 11 -0.65 4.62 7.75
C PHE A 11 -0.09 5.97 8.26
N LEU A 12 0.33 6.05 9.53
CA LEU A 12 0.88 7.28 10.08
C LEU A 12 2.24 7.60 9.47
N TRP A 13 3.05 6.58 9.20
CA TRP A 13 4.33 6.76 8.54
C TRP A 13 4.14 7.20 7.09
N ASP A 14 3.25 6.57 6.33
CA ASP A 14 3.00 6.97 4.93
C ASP A 14 2.52 8.40 4.83
N SER A 15 1.58 8.79 5.69
CA SER A 15 1.08 10.16 5.74
C SER A 15 2.18 11.15 6.16
N SER A 16 3.03 10.80 7.13
CA SER A 16 4.15 11.65 7.55
C SER A 16 5.18 11.84 6.44
N PHE A 17 5.52 10.77 5.73
CA PHE A 17 6.43 10.84 4.57
C PHE A 17 5.80 11.64 3.43
N ALA A 18 4.52 11.42 3.13
CA ALA A 18 3.82 12.18 2.10
C ALA A 18 3.81 13.68 2.42
N VAL A 19 3.50 14.07 3.67
CA VAL A 19 3.59 15.47 4.12
C VAL A 19 5.02 16.01 3.97
N LEU A 20 6.04 15.25 4.37
CA LEU A 20 7.43 15.65 4.24
C LEU A 20 7.81 15.90 2.77
N PHE A 21 7.46 14.99 1.86
CA PHE A 21 7.74 15.13 0.43
C PHE A 21 6.97 16.28 -0.21
N THR A 22 5.73 16.54 0.21
CA THR A 22 4.97 17.71 -0.24
C THR A 22 5.61 19.02 0.24
N ILE A 23 6.06 19.10 1.50
CA ILE A 23 6.79 20.26 2.03
C ILE A 23 8.10 20.47 1.28
N LEU A 24 8.84 19.40 1.02
CA LEU A 24 10.08 19.46 0.24
C LEU A 24 9.80 19.97 -1.19
N GLY A 25 8.75 19.47 -1.83
CA GLY A 25 8.29 19.94 -3.14
C GLY A 25 7.95 21.43 -3.13
N TYR A 26 7.24 21.90 -2.11
CA TYR A 26 6.95 23.32 -1.93
C TYR A 26 8.22 24.18 -1.78
N LEU A 27 9.20 23.73 -0.97
CA LEU A 27 10.47 24.43 -0.80
C LEU A 27 11.30 24.49 -2.10
N LEU A 28 11.27 23.43 -2.91
CA LEU A 28 11.96 23.36 -4.20
C LEU A 28 11.35 24.32 -5.23
N VAL A 29 10.01 24.42 -5.24
CA VAL A 29 9.29 25.40 -6.06
C VAL A 29 9.57 26.83 -5.59
N TYR A 30 9.58 27.07 -4.27
CA TYR A 30 9.89 28.37 -3.69
C TYR A 30 11.32 28.83 -4.05
N LYS A 31 12.29 27.91 -4.07
CA LYS A 31 13.67 28.17 -4.51
C LYS A 31 13.83 28.25 -6.04
N GLN A 32 12.74 28.16 -6.81
CA GLN A 32 12.73 28.13 -8.29
C GLN A 32 13.61 27.04 -8.92
N ILE A 33 13.90 25.96 -8.19
CA ILE A 33 14.62 24.80 -8.73
C ILE A 33 13.68 23.99 -9.63
N ILE A 34 12.39 23.97 -9.29
CA ILE A 34 11.34 23.27 -10.04
C ILE A 34 10.28 24.30 -10.46
N ILE A 35 9.92 24.28 -11.73
CA ILE A 35 8.83 25.08 -12.28
C ILE A 35 7.54 24.27 -12.17
N ILE A 36 6.46 24.89 -11.68
CA ILE A 36 5.15 24.25 -11.65
C ILE A 36 4.72 23.96 -13.10
N PRO A 37 4.37 22.70 -13.44
CA PRO A 37 3.94 22.36 -14.80
C PRO A 37 2.62 23.04 -15.16
N LYS A 38 2.24 22.98 -16.44
CA LYS A 38 0.99 23.61 -16.89
C LYS A 38 -0.21 22.98 -16.18
N ILE A 39 -1.29 23.73 -16.09
CA ILE A 39 -2.52 23.31 -15.41
C ILE A 39 -3.07 22.01 -16.01
N ASP A 40 -3.07 21.90 -17.34
CA ASP A 40 -3.55 20.70 -18.04
C ASP A 40 -2.72 19.45 -17.68
N ASP A 41 -1.41 19.61 -17.57
CA ASP A 41 -0.51 18.53 -17.14
C ASP A 41 -0.79 18.12 -15.69
N CYS A 42 -1.02 19.09 -14.79
CA CYS A 42 -1.37 18.81 -13.39
C CYS A 42 -2.67 17.99 -13.29
N ILE A 43 -3.68 18.33 -14.09
CA ILE A 43 -4.96 17.60 -14.11
C ILE A 43 -4.78 16.20 -14.72
N SER A 44 -3.97 16.07 -15.77
CA SER A 44 -3.63 14.77 -16.35
C SER A 44 -2.97 13.87 -15.31
N ILE A 45 -1.92 14.36 -14.64
CA ILE A 45 -1.21 13.61 -13.60
C ILE A 45 -2.15 13.23 -12.46
N THR A 46 -3.08 14.11 -12.07
CA THR A 46 -4.10 13.78 -11.04
C THR A 46 -4.94 12.58 -11.47
N THR A 47 -5.31 12.53 -12.75
CA THR A 47 -6.09 11.44 -13.33
C THR A 47 -5.28 10.14 -13.29
N ASP A 48 -4.00 10.20 -13.61
CA ASP A 48 -3.09 9.04 -13.53
C ASP A 48 -2.93 8.55 -12.09
N VAL A 49 -2.77 9.46 -11.12
CA VAL A 49 -2.72 9.13 -9.69
C VAL A 49 -4.00 8.43 -9.24
N ILE A 50 -5.18 8.94 -9.62
CA ILE A 50 -6.47 8.30 -9.30
C ILE A 50 -6.55 6.90 -9.91
N ASN A 51 -6.21 6.77 -11.20
CA ASN A 51 -6.28 5.51 -11.93
C ASN A 51 -5.35 4.45 -11.31
N ILE A 52 -4.08 4.79 -11.09
CA ILE A 52 -3.11 3.89 -10.45
C ILE A 52 -3.61 3.48 -9.05
N SER A 53 -4.14 4.42 -8.28
CA SER A 53 -4.65 4.12 -6.94
C SER A 53 -5.82 3.13 -6.95
N LEU A 54 -6.77 3.29 -7.88
CA LEU A 54 -7.90 2.36 -8.04
C LEU A 54 -7.43 0.99 -8.54
N THR A 55 -6.57 0.93 -9.55
CA THR A 55 -6.03 -0.32 -10.08
C THR A 55 -5.24 -1.09 -9.02
N MET A 56 -4.38 -0.40 -8.26
CA MET A 56 -3.61 -1.03 -7.18
C MET A 56 -4.51 -1.50 -6.04
N SER A 57 -5.58 -0.76 -5.72
CA SER A 57 -6.58 -1.23 -4.75
C SER A 57 -7.21 -2.55 -5.19
N GLY A 58 -7.57 -2.67 -6.47
CA GLY A 58 -8.10 -3.90 -7.05
C GLY A 58 -7.11 -5.06 -6.99
N PHE A 59 -5.85 -4.81 -7.37
CA PHE A 59 -4.78 -5.82 -7.29
C PHE A 59 -4.59 -6.35 -5.86
N ILE A 60 -4.52 -5.46 -4.87
CA ILE A 60 -4.34 -5.85 -3.45
C ILE A 60 -5.57 -6.61 -2.94
N LEU A 61 -6.78 -6.26 -3.38
CA LEU A 61 -8.00 -6.98 -3.03
C LEU A 61 -8.01 -8.40 -3.60
N THR A 62 -7.54 -8.60 -4.83
CA THR A 62 -7.38 -9.92 -5.43
C THR A 62 -6.38 -10.76 -4.64
N LEU A 63 -5.23 -10.19 -4.29
CA LEU A 63 -4.23 -10.86 -3.45
C LEU A 63 -4.79 -11.25 -2.07
N LEU A 64 -5.56 -10.35 -1.45
CA LEU A 64 -6.23 -10.65 -0.17
C LEU A 64 -7.22 -11.80 -0.32
N THR A 65 -7.99 -11.84 -1.41
CA THR A 65 -8.91 -12.94 -1.71
C THR A 65 -8.17 -14.27 -1.83
N VAL A 66 -7.06 -14.31 -2.58
CA VAL A 66 -6.22 -15.51 -2.72
C VAL A 66 -5.71 -16.00 -1.36
N LEU A 67 -5.23 -15.09 -0.49
CA LEU A 67 -4.79 -15.45 0.86
C LEU A 67 -5.92 -15.99 1.74
N ILE A 68 -7.13 -15.46 1.62
CA ILE A 68 -8.31 -15.97 2.34
C ILE A 68 -8.68 -17.37 1.84
N THR A 69 -8.66 -17.60 0.53
CA THR A 69 -8.94 -18.91 -0.06
C THR A 69 -7.92 -19.95 0.39
N PHE A 70 -6.63 -19.62 0.43
CA PHE A 70 -5.60 -20.51 0.97
C PHE A 70 -5.84 -20.86 2.45
N LYS A 71 -6.22 -19.87 3.27
CA LYS A 71 -6.59 -20.13 4.66
C LYS A 71 -7.79 -21.07 4.78
N GLY A 72 -8.81 -20.91 3.94
CA GLY A 72 -10.00 -21.76 3.94
C GLY A 72 -9.74 -23.20 3.49
N GLY A 73 -8.66 -23.41 2.72
CA GLY A 73 -8.22 -24.75 2.28
C GLY A 73 -7.29 -25.48 3.27
N SER A 74 -6.61 -24.75 4.17
CA SER A 74 -5.75 -25.36 5.19
C SER A 74 -6.62 -26.01 6.29
N LYS A 75 -6.41 -27.31 6.55
CA LYS A 75 -7.23 -28.16 7.43
C LYS A 75 -6.90 -28.01 8.92
N ILE A 76 -6.15 -26.99 9.32
CA ILE A 76 -5.60 -26.90 10.68
C ILE A 76 -6.62 -26.24 11.60
N ASN A 77 -7.33 -27.10 12.35
CA ASN A 77 -8.02 -26.69 13.56
C ASN A 77 -6.98 -26.39 14.64
N LYS A 78 -7.14 -25.27 15.34
CA LYS A 78 -6.26 -24.66 16.36
C LYS A 78 -5.76 -25.54 17.53
N LEU A 79 -5.92 -26.86 17.51
CA LEU A 79 -5.83 -27.72 18.69
C LEU A 79 -4.72 -28.77 18.70
N GLU A 80 -4.01 -29.03 17.60
CA GLU A 80 -2.89 -30.00 17.61
C GLU A 80 -1.71 -29.45 16.81
N ILE A 81 -0.90 -28.59 17.44
CA ILE A 81 0.43 -28.25 16.90
C ILE A 81 1.32 -29.46 17.14
N ASP A 82 1.24 -30.45 16.26
CA ASP A 82 2.25 -31.49 16.20
C ASP A 82 3.48 -30.94 15.46
N SER A 83 4.66 -31.40 15.86
CA SER A 83 6.00 -30.96 15.43
C SER A 83 6.31 -31.13 13.91
N LYS A 84 5.30 -31.46 13.10
CA LYS A 84 5.38 -31.72 11.64
C LYS A 84 4.66 -30.68 10.79
N GLU A 85 4.02 -29.67 11.38
CA GLU A 85 3.33 -28.64 10.60
C GLU A 85 4.30 -27.67 9.92
N THR A 86 3.95 -27.28 8.70
CA THR A 86 4.79 -26.46 7.84
C THR A 86 4.76 -24.99 8.29
N LEU A 87 5.84 -24.23 8.05
CA LEU A 87 5.90 -22.80 8.43
C LEU A 87 4.77 -21.97 7.79
N PHE A 88 4.35 -22.37 6.58
CA PHE A 88 3.24 -21.76 5.86
C PHE A 88 1.88 -22.02 6.54
N ASP A 89 1.66 -23.24 7.00
CA ASP A 89 0.48 -23.64 7.76
C ASP A 89 0.43 -22.95 9.14
N LEU A 90 1.58 -22.88 9.81
CA LEU A 90 1.75 -22.14 11.06
C LEU A 90 1.46 -20.65 10.88
N PHE A 91 1.81 -20.06 9.73
CA PHE A 91 1.46 -18.67 9.40
C PHE A 91 -0.07 -18.46 9.37
N PHE A 92 -0.84 -19.39 8.81
CA PHE A 92 -2.31 -19.29 8.78
C PHE A 92 -2.99 -19.53 10.15
N ALA A 93 -2.38 -20.38 10.98
CA ALA A 93 -2.84 -20.72 12.32
C ALA A 93 -2.54 -19.61 13.34
N THR A 94 -1.45 -18.84 13.14
CA THR A 94 -1.00 -17.79 14.06
C THR A 94 -1.67 -16.43 13.82
N GLY A 95 -1.46 -15.50 14.75
CA GLY A 95 -1.91 -14.11 14.64
C GLY A 95 -1.29 -13.33 13.47
N LEU A 96 -0.17 -13.82 12.91
CA LEU A 96 0.56 -13.19 11.80
C LEU A 96 -0.30 -13.06 10.55
N TYR A 97 -1.11 -14.07 10.21
CA TYR A 97 -2.08 -13.98 9.13
C TYR A 97 -3.08 -12.83 9.34
N HIS A 98 -3.63 -12.72 10.55
CA HIS A 98 -4.62 -11.69 10.85
C HIS A 98 -4.01 -10.28 10.76
N GLU A 99 -2.75 -10.12 11.18
CA GLU A 99 -2.03 -8.87 11.00
C GLU A 99 -1.78 -8.55 9.53
N THR A 100 -1.33 -9.52 8.73
CA THR A 100 -1.12 -9.36 7.28
C THR A 100 -2.40 -8.97 6.55
N VAL A 101 -3.52 -9.65 6.82
CA VAL A 101 -4.83 -9.30 6.27
C VAL A 101 -5.24 -7.89 6.67
N ARG A 102 -5.01 -7.50 7.94
CA ARG A 102 -5.28 -6.14 8.42
C ARG A 102 -4.43 -5.11 7.68
N HIS A 103 -3.14 -5.40 7.44
CA HIS A 103 -2.26 -4.51 6.68
C HIS A 103 -2.74 -4.32 5.24
N LEU A 104 -3.06 -5.41 4.53
CA LEU A 104 -3.55 -5.35 3.15
C LEU A 104 -4.89 -4.61 3.06
N LYS A 105 -5.83 -4.87 3.98
CA LYS A 105 -7.11 -4.14 4.05
C LYS A 105 -6.90 -2.63 4.26
N ASN A 106 -5.93 -2.26 5.12
CA ASN A 106 -5.60 -0.86 5.35
C ASN A 106 -4.95 -0.20 4.13
N CYS A 107 -4.10 -0.91 3.38
CA CYS A 107 -3.55 -0.44 2.11
C CYS A 107 -4.66 -0.13 1.10
N ILE A 108 -5.62 -1.06 0.91
CA ILE A 108 -6.78 -0.86 0.03
C ILE A 108 -7.56 0.39 0.45
N LYS A 109 -7.88 0.51 1.75
CA LYS A 109 -8.63 1.66 2.26
C LYS A 109 -7.89 2.98 2.01
N SER A 110 -6.57 3.00 2.20
CA SER A 110 -5.73 4.18 1.98
C SER A 110 -5.76 4.62 0.50
N LEU A 111 -5.59 3.67 -0.43
CA LEU A 111 -5.59 3.96 -1.87
C LEU A 111 -6.97 4.41 -2.36
N ILE A 112 -8.06 3.79 -1.89
CA ILE A 112 -9.42 4.23 -2.20
C ILE A 112 -9.65 5.66 -1.71
N ILE A 113 -9.18 5.99 -0.50
CA ILE A 113 -9.30 7.36 0.04
C ILE A 113 -8.53 8.36 -0.83
N VAL A 114 -7.30 8.04 -1.26
CA VAL A 114 -6.52 8.90 -2.17
C VAL A 114 -7.25 9.11 -3.49
N ALA A 115 -7.83 8.05 -4.06
CA ALA A 115 -8.58 8.13 -5.32
C ALA A 115 -9.83 9.03 -5.17
N ILE A 116 -10.61 8.84 -4.09
CA ILE A 116 -11.81 9.65 -3.83
C ILE A 116 -11.42 11.11 -3.62
N ILE A 117 -10.44 11.40 -2.77
CA ILE A 117 -9.99 12.78 -2.52
C ILE A 117 -9.47 13.41 -3.80
N GLY A 118 -8.68 12.69 -4.61
CA GLY A 118 -8.17 13.20 -5.87
C GLY A 118 -9.27 13.53 -6.86
N PHE A 119 -10.31 12.68 -6.94
CA PHE A 119 -11.47 12.93 -7.78
C PHE A 119 -12.28 14.13 -7.30
N THR A 120 -12.48 14.26 -5.98
CA THR A 120 -13.13 15.44 -5.37
C THR A 120 -12.35 16.71 -5.67
N VAL A 121 -11.02 16.71 -5.47
CA VAL A 121 -10.16 17.86 -5.79
C VAL A 121 -10.28 18.21 -7.27
N LYS A 122 -10.26 17.23 -8.17
CA LYS A 122 -10.38 17.46 -9.61
C LYS A 122 -11.70 18.13 -10.02
N ILE A 123 -12.82 17.76 -9.39
CA ILE A 123 -14.16 18.30 -9.73
C ILE A 123 -14.40 19.68 -9.10
N PHE A 124 -14.05 19.84 -7.82
CA PHE A 124 -14.44 21.02 -7.04
C PHE A 124 -13.39 22.14 -7.03
N CYS A 125 -12.20 21.92 -7.62
CA CYS A 125 -11.15 22.94 -7.62
C CYS A 125 -11.46 24.09 -8.60
N PRO A 126 -11.58 25.34 -8.11
CA PRO A 126 -11.70 26.52 -8.97
C PRO A 126 -10.43 26.74 -9.80
N GLU A 127 -10.55 27.37 -10.97
CA GLU A 127 -9.43 27.68 -11.88
C GLU A 127 -8.24 28.36 -11.17
N THR A 128 -8.53 29.23 -10.18
CA THR A 128 -7.52 29.96 -9.40
C THR A 128 -6.65 29.07 -8.51
N PHE A 129 -7.15 27.90 -8.11
CA PHE A 129 -6.44 26.98 -7.22
C PHE A 129 -5.86 25.77 -7.95
N LYS A 130 -6.07 25.66 -9.26
CA LYS A 130 -5.56 24.54 -10.06
C LYS A 130 -4.04 24.33 -9.98
N PRO A 131 -3.18 25.36 -9.84
CA PRO A 131 -1.75 25.14 -9.62
C PRO A 131 -1.44 24.37 -8.32
N ASN A 132 -2.31 24.44 -7.30
CA ASN A 132 -2.11 23.72 -6.04
C ASN A 132 -2.39 22.22 -6.16
N ILE A 133 -3.04 21.77 -7.25
CA ILE A 133 -3.24 20.36 -7.57
C ILE A 133 -1.89 19.65 -7.72
N PHE A 134 -0.84 20.36 -8.14
CA PHE A 134 0.52 19.81 -8.21
C PHE A 134 1.00 19.23 -6.86
N TYR A 135 0.73 19.92 -5.74
CA TYR A 135 1.11 19.44 -4.42
C TYR A 135 0.30 18.22 -3.99
N PHE A 136 -0.97 18.17 -4.37
CA PHE A 136 -1.80 16.97 -4.21
C PHE A 136 -1.24 15.79 -4.99
N ASN A 137 -0.76 16.00 -6.22
CA ASN A 137 -0.16 14.95 -7.03
C ASN A 137 1.10 14.37 -6.39
N ILE A 138 1.99 15.22 -5.85
CA ILE A 138 3.17 14.76 -5.09
C ILE A 138 2.71 13.92 -3.89
N PHE A 139 1.75 14.43 -3.12
CA PHE A 139 1.23 13.74 -1.94
C PHE A 139 0.63 12.36 -2.28
N GLY A 140 -0.27 12.31 -3.26
CA GLY A 140 -0.94 11.09 -3.71
C GLY A 140 0.05 10.09 -4.28
N PHE A 141 1.00 10.54 -5.10
CA PHE A 141 2.05 9.70 -5.66
C PHE A 141 2.94 9.08 -4.58
N THR A 142 3.36 9.85 -3.56
CA THR A 142 4.14 9.31 -2.44
C THR A 142 3.37 8.24 -1.66
N ILE A 143 2.08 8.44 -1.39
CA ILE A 143 1.25 7.42 -0.72
C ILE A 143 1.17 6.15 -1.56
N ILE A 144 0.95 6.28 -2.87
CA ILE A 144 0.89 5.14 -3.78
C ILE A 144 2.21 4.37 -3.74
N MET A 145 3.34 5.05 -3.91
CA MET A 145 4.66 4.42 -3.90
C MET A 145 4.94 3.67 -2.59
N MET A 146 4.70 4.30 -1.44
CA MET A 146 4.88 3.66 -0.14
C MET A 146 3.96 2.44 0.05
N THR A 147 2.72 2.55 -0.42
CA THR A 147 1.74 1.45 -0.33
C THR A 147 2.17 0.27 -1.20
N ILE A 148 2.62 0.54 -2.44
CA ILE A 148 3.12 -0.49 -3.36
C ILE A 148 4.33 -1.19 -2.75
N SER A 149 5.32 -0.45 -2.26
CA SER A 149 6.51 -1.02 -1.62
C SER A 149 6.13 -1.92 -0.44
N ARG A 150 5.19 -1.50 0.41
CA ARG A 150 4.71 -2.34 1.52
C ARG A 150 4.05 -3.63 1.03
N CYS A 151 3.19 -3.53 0.01
CA CYS A 151 2.51 -4.70 -0.54
C CYS A 151 3.50 -5.70 -1.16
N LEU A 152 4.54 -5.22 -1.85
CA LEU A 152 5.60 -6.06 -2.39
C LEU A 152 6.39 -6.76 -1.27
N LEU A 153 6.79 -6.04 -0.21
CA LEU A 153 7.49 -6.63 0.94
C LEU A 153 6.66 -7.70 1.67
N ILE A 154 5.34 -7.50 1.77
CA ILE A 154 4.44 -8.51 2.34
C ILE A 154 4.38 -9.74 1.44
N LEU A 155 4.24 -9.55 0.13
CA LEU A 155 4.15 -10.64 -0.84
C LEU A 155 5.44 -11.46 -0.88
N GLU A 156 6.60 -10.81 -0.92
CA GLU A 156 7.92 -11.46 -0.89
C GLU A 156 8.06 -12.37 0.33
N LYS A 157 7.71 -11.88 1.52
CA LYS A 157 7.74 -12.70 2.74
C LYS A 157 6.79 -13.90 2.69
N ILE A 158 5.60 -13.73 2.10
CA ILE A 158 4.66 -14.85 1.95
C ILE A 158 5.23 -15.90 0.98
N MET A 159 5.88 -15.46 -0.10
CA MET A 159 6.53 -16.36 -1.06
C MET A 159 7.72 -17.09 -0.46
N ASP A 160 8.54 -16.41 0.35
CA ASP A 160 9.67 -17.04 1.05
C ASP A 160 9.18 -18.13 2.01
N LEU A 161 8.13 -17.85 2.78
CA LEU A 161 7.50 -18.85 3.67
C LEU A 161 6.92 -20.04 2.90
N GLN A 162 6.42 -19.80 1.68
CA GLN A 162 5.92 -20.87 0.82
C GLN A 162 7.06 -21.72 0.25
N LYS A 163 8.15 -21.10 -0.20
CA LYS A 163 9.32 -21.81 -0.74
C LYS A 163 9.99 -22.69 0.31
N GLU A 164 10.12 -22.19 1.53
CA GLU A 164 10.69 -22.95 2.66
C GLU A 164 9.79 -24.15 3.04
N ASN A 165 8.48 -24.06 2.83
CA ASN A 165 7.58 -25.21 2.96
C ASN A 165 7.86 -26.27 1.89
N ASP A 166 7.96 -25.86 0.62
CA ASP A 166 8.20 -26.78 -0.50
C ASP A 166 9.56 -27.51 -0.37
N GLU A 167 10.60 -26.85 0.16
CA GLU A 167 11.91 -27.49 0.41
C GLU A 167 11.86 -28.49 1.59
N ASN A 168 11.12 -28.19 2.65
CA ASN A 168 10.99 -29.08 3.82
C ASN A 168 10.10 -30.31 3.58
N GLN A 169 9.20 -30.28 2.59
CA GLN A 169 8.39 -31.46 2.20
C GLN A 169 9.16 -32.45 1.29
N ASN A 170 10.30 -32.04 0.72
CA ASN A 170 11.12 -32.84 -0.20
C ASN A 170 12.35 -33.51 0.47
N LEU A 171 12.49 -33.38 1.80
CA LEU A 171 13.52 -34.01 2.64
C LEU A 171 12.89 -35.07 3.55
#